data_AF-A0AAJ1EYZ5-F1
#
_entry.id   AF-A0AAJ1EYZ5-F1
#
_cell.length_a   1.000
_cell.length_b   1.000
_cell.length_c   1.000
_cell.angle_alpha   90.00
_cell.angle_beta   90.00
_cell.angle_gamma   90.00
#
_symmetry.space_group_name_H-M   'P 1'
#
loop_
_entity.id
_entity.type
_entity.pdbx_description
1 polymer ?
#
loop_
_entity_poly.entity_id
_entity_poly.type
_entity_poly.pdbx_seq_one_letter_code
_entity_poly.pdbx_strand_id
1 'polypeptide(L)'
;MALWVGDCPRCKAKNMTFDVESYVFVRKFTNFQDILEVSAQCRQCRQLSILLCLSQNHDHSHKGRIAIAAIPDDLENHFKFQRLVTNADIDVAEAPEHTPSDIKQAFEEGAKCLAVGCNNASGAMFRLALDLSSKSLLPEEGSPDINYRQRTNLADRLNWLFDNRHWPESLRELAVCIRLDGNDGAHDGALGIEDAEDLMDFTYLLLEKIYTEPARIEASKARREARRTAAKV
;
A
#
# COMPACT_ATOMS: atom_id res chain seq x y z
N MET A 1 -26.54 23.86 8.40
CA MET A 1 -25.14 23.45 8.62
C MET A 1 -25.14 21.95 8.64
N ALA A 2 -24.27 21.34 7.84
CA ALA A 2 -24.27 19.90 7.71
C ALA A 2 -23.66 19.27 8.94
N LEU A 3 -24.23 18.14 9.33
CA LEU A 3 -23.77 17.38 10.48
C LEU A 3 -23.36 16.00 10.02
N TRP A 4 -22.47 15.36 10.75
CA TRP A 4 -22.21 13.93 10.59
C TRP A 4 -22.23 13.29 11.98
N VAL A 5 -22.82 12.10 12.11
CA VAL A 5 -22.85 11.36 13.37
C VAL A 5 -21.99 10.13 13.25
N GLY A 6 -21.02 9.98 14.17
CA GLY A 6 -20.14 8.81 14.17
C GLY A 6 -19.20 8.75 15.37
N ASP A 7 -18.31 7.76 15.36
CA ASP A 7 -17.35 7.55 16.44
C ASP A 7 -16.13 8.48 16.28
N CYS A 8 -15.77 9.18 17.35
CA CYS A 8 -14.65 10.12 17.30
C CYS A 8 -13.30 9.43 17.48
N PRO A 9 -12.38 9.50 16.48
CA PRO A 9 -11.06 8.87 16.60
C PRO A 9 -10.13 9.59 17.59
N ARG A 10 -10.48 10.83 17.97
CA ARG A 10 -9.67 11.68 18.84
C ARG A 10 -9.99 11.45 20.32
N CYS A 11 -11.23 11.69 20.72
CA CYS A 11 -11.66 11.56 22.11
C CYS A 11 -12.40 10.26 22.43
N LYS A 12 -12.57 9.37 21.44
CA LYS A 12 -13.24 8.05 21.58
C LYS A 12 -14.73 8.12 21.92
N ALA A 13 -15.34 9.30 21.86
CA ALA A 13 -16.78 9.46 22.01
C ALA A 13 -17.53 8.63 20.95
N LYS A 14 -18.57 7.92 21.38
CA LYS A 14 -19.40 7.07 20.52
C LYS A 14 -20.63 7.83 20.04
N ASN A 15 -21.04 7.61 18.78
CA ASN A 15 -22.21 8.27 18.18
C ASN A 15 -22.23 9.80 18.42
N MET A 16 -21.07 10.43 18.24
CA MET A 16 -20.87 11.86 18.48
C MET A 16 -21.25 12.66 17.23
N THR A 17 -21.85 13.83 17.44
CA THR A 17 -22.11 14.79 16.37
C THR A 17 -20.84 15.56 16.01
N PHE A 18 -20.62 15.67 14.70
CA PHE A 18 -19.60 16.50 14.09
C PHE A 18 -20.25 17.61 13.28
N ASP A 19 -19.67 18.80 13.37
CA ASP A 19 -20.00 19.92 12.49
C ASP A 19 -19.17 19.81 11.20
N VAL A 20 -19.82 19.80 10.04
CA VAL A 20 -19.12 19.76 8.74
C VAL A 20 -18.69 21.18 8.36
N GLU A 21 -17.38 21.38 8.25
CA GLU A 21 -16.78 22.70 8.04
C GLU A 21 -16.53 22.99 6.56
N SER A 22 -16.00 22.02 5.82
CA SER A 22 -15.61 22.19 4.42
C SER A 22 -15.48 20.85 3.71
N TYR A 23 -15.25 20.89 2.40
CA TYR A 23 -15.00 19.69 1.60
C TYR A 23 -14.11 20.00 0.39
N VAL A 24 -13.46 18.96 -0.12
CA VAL A 24 -12.68 18.97 -1.36
C VAL A 24 -13.12 17.80 -2.22
N PHE A 25 -13.29 18.05 -3.53
CA PHE A 25 -13.47 16.99 -4.51
C PHE A 25 -12.11 16.38 -4.85
N VAL A 26 -11.97 15.06 -4.68
CA VAL A 26 -10.73 14.33 -4.96
C VAL A 26 -10.72 13.85 -6.40
N ARG A 27 -11.68 12.99 -6.78
CA ARG A 27 -11.79 12.40 -8.12
C ARG A 27 -13.15 11.73 -8.33
N LYS A 28 -13.42 11.31 -9.57
CA LYS A 28 -14.54 10.42 -9.89
C LYS A 28 -14.14 8.96 -9.71
N PHE A 29 -15.01 8.17 -9.10
CA PHE A 29 -14.91 6.71 -9.08
C PHE A 29 -15.53 6.12 -10.36
N THR A 30 -15.16 4.88 -10.70
CA THR A 30 -15.52 4.18 -11.95
C THR A 30 -17.02 4.12 -12.27
N ASN A 31 -17.89 4.33 -11.26
CA ASN A 31 -19.34 4.32 -11.39
C ASN A 31 -19.98 5.72 -11.30
N PHE A 32 -19.28 6.79 -11.71
CA PHE A 32 -19.76 8.19 -11.65
C PHE A 32 -20.13 8.68 -10.24
N GLN A 33 -19.56 8.06 -9.21
CA GLN A 33 -19.61 8.58 -7.84
C GLN A 33 -18.47 9.55 -7.63
N ASP A 34 -18.74 10.68 -6.98
CA ASP A 34 -17.72 11.64 -6.61
C ASP A 34 -17.09 11.22 -5.28
N ILE A 35 -15.77 11.20 -5.23
CA ILE A 35 -14.99 10.99 -4.00
C ILE A 35 -14.68 12.35 -3.40
N LEU A 36 -15.02 12.52 -2.13
CA LEU A 36 -14.90 13.77 -1.41
C LEU A 36 -14.12 13.56 -0.12
N GLU A 37 -13.26 14.51 0.21
CA GLU A 37 -12.70 14.68 1.54
C GLU A 37 -13.49 15.76 2.27
N VAL A 38 -14.05 15.44 3.42
CA VAL A 38 -14.90 16.34 4.20
C VAL A 38 -14.24 16.60 5.55
N SER A 39 -14.00 17.88 5.88
CA SER A 39 -13.45 18.25 7.18
C SER A 39 -14.59 18.39 8.19
N ALA A 40 -14.51 17.65 9.30
CA ALA A 40 -15.56 17.59 10.30
C ALA A 40 -14.98 17.80 11.71
N GLN A 41 -15.60 18.69 12.50
CA GLN A 41 -15.19 19.02 13.86
C GLN A 41 -16.06 18.30 14.90
N CYS A 42 -15.44 17.50 15.77
CA CYS A 42 -16.15 16.84 16.86
C CYS A 42 -16.70 17.87 17.88
N ARG A 43 -17.98 17.81 18.22
CA ARG A 43 -18.57 18.75 19.20
C ARG A 43 -18.03 18.57 20.61
N GLN A 44 -17.60 17.37 20.98
CA GLN A 44 -17.08 17.10 22.33
C GLN A 44 -15.64 17.57 22.51
N CYS A 45 -14.71 17.17 21.65
CA CYS A 45 -13.29 17.52 21.81
C CYS A 45 -12.84 18.71 20.97
N ARG A 46 -13.71 19.24 20.09
CA ARG A 46 -13.46 20.39 19.21
C ARG A 46 -12.29 20.18 18.24
N GLN A 47 -11.82 18.95 18.07
CA GLN A 47 -10.76 18.61 17.12
C GLN A 47 -11.34 18.21 15.76
N LEU A 48 -10.55 18.48 14.71
CA LEU A 48 -10.88 18.17 13.32
C LEU A 48 -10.42 16.76 12.92
N SER A 49 -11.23 16.15 12.06
CA SER A 49 -10.94 14.93 11.31
C SER A 49 -11.30 15.14 9.83
N ILE A 50 -10.66 14.38 8.94
CA ILE A 50 -11.00 14.34 7.52
C ILE A 50 -11.72 13.02 7.24
N LEU A 51 -12.91 13.09 6.67
CA LEU A 51 -13.75 11.95 6.29
C LEU A 51 -13.62 11.71 4.79
N LEU A 52 -13.46 10.46 4.38
CA LEU A 52 -13.61 10.06 2.99
C LEU A 52 -15.08 9.66 2.74
N CYS A 53 -15.73 10.38 1.83
CA CYS A 53 -17.14 10.21 1.52
C CYS A 53 -17.36 9.96 0.02
N LEU A 54 -18.35 9.14 -0.31
CA LEU A 54 -18.79 8.88 -1.70
C LEU A 54 -20.16 9.49 -1.95
N SER A 55 -20.38 10.12 -3.10
CA SER A 55 -21.73 10.55 -3.48
C SER A 55 -22.67 9.35 -3.66
N GLN A 56 -23.89 9.45 -3.13
CA GLN A 56 -24.89 8.39 -3.28
C GLN A 56 -25.64 8.46 -4.63
N ASN A 57 -25.74 9.64 -5.23
CA ASN A 57 -26.42 9.86 -6.50
C ASN A 57 -25.47 10.32 -7.62
N HIS A 58 -25.76 9.88 -8.84
CA HIS A 58 -25.07 10.27 -10.09
C HIS A 58 -25.19 11.78 -10.43
N ASP A 59 -26.22 12.45 -9.89
CA ASP A 59 -26.63 13.80 -10.30
C ASP A 59 -26.11 14.94 -9.41
N HIS A 60 -25.33 14.65 -8.37
CA HIS A 60 -24.55 15.70 -7.71
C HIS A 60 -23.38 16.19 -8.57
N SER A 61 -23.28 15.68 -9.81
CA SER A 61 -22.36 16.08 -10.87
C SER A 61 -22.40 17.60 -11.12
N HIS A 62 -21.59 18.33 -10.37
CA HIS A 62 -21.08 19.68 -10.64
C HIS A 62 -22.07 20.82 -10.99
N LYS A 63 -23.38 20.59 -11.13
CA LYS A 63 -24.34 21.58 -11.65
C LYS A 63 -24.96 22.50 -10.60
N GLY A 64 -24.73 22.23 -9.33
CA GLY A 64 -24.97 23.16 -8.25
C GLY A 64 -23.91 22.94 -7.19
N ARG A 65 -23.02 23.91 -6.98
CA ARG A 65 -22.14 23.97 -5.80
C ARG A 65 -23.02 24.14 -4.56
N ILE A 66 -23.74 23.10 -4.15
CA ILE A 66 -24.26 23.04 -2.80
C ILE A 66 -23.00 22.92 -1.95
N ALA A 67 -22.65 23.98 -1.25
CA ALA A 67 -21.60 23.92 -0.25
C ALA A 67 -22.04 22.82 0.71
N ILE A 68 -21.31 21.69 0.79
CA ILE A 68 -21.69 20.56 1.63
C ILE A 68 -21.93 21.04 3.07
N ALA A 69 -21.11 21.97 3.56
CA ALA A 69 -21.29 22.63 4.86
C ALA A 69 -22.65 23.35 5.06
N ALA A 70 -23.31 23.77 3.98
CA ALA A 70 -24.59 24.48 4.00
C ALA A 70 -25.82 23.55 4.01
N ILE A 71 -25.66 22.25 3.77
CA ILE A 71 -26.78 21.28 3.84
C ILE A 71 -27.34 21.30 5.27
N PRO A 72 -28.63 21.59 5.52
CA PRO A 72 -29.18 21.65 6.87
C PRO A 72 -29.62 20.27 7.37
N ASP A 73 -28.80 19.25 7.15
CA ASP A 73 -29.15 17.85 7.43
C ASP A 73 -27.89 17.00 7.71
N ASP A 74 -28.09 15.72 8.04
CA ASP A 74 -27.03 14.73 8.15
C ASP A 74 -26.37 14.48 6.77
N LEU A 75 -25.05 14.50 6.77
CA LEU A 75 -24.20 14.22 5.63
C LEU A 75 -24.49 12.82 5.05
N GLU A 76 -24.83 11.84 5.88
CA GLU A 76 -25.12 10.47 5.44
C GLU A 76 -26.37 10.34 4.56
N ASN A 77 -27.27 11.32 4.56
CA ASN A 77 -28.43 11.33 3.66
C ASN A 77 -28.05 11.63 2.20
N HIS A 78 -26.85 12.15 1.97
CA HIS A 78 -26.38 12.60 0.64
C HIS A 78 -25.08 11.90 0.21
N PHE A 79 -24.21 11.62 1.17
CA PHE A 79 -22.88 11.05 0.95
C PHE A 79 -22.65 9.87 1.87
N LYS A 80 -22.15 8.77 1.34
CA LYS A 80 -21.82 7.59 2.14
C LYS A 80 -20.43 7.74 2.74
N PHE A 81 -20.33 7.83 4.06
CA PHE A 81 -19.07 7.70 4.78
C PHE A 81 -18.40 6.37 4.46
N GLN A 82 -17.10 6.40 4.15
CA GLN A 82 -16.31 5.19 3.93
C GLN A 82 -15.39 4.93 5.11
N ARG A 83 -14.59 5.93 5.48
CA ARG A 83 -13.55 5.85 6.50
C ARG A 83 -12.97 7.22 6.78
N LEU A 84 -12.11 7.29 7.80
CA LEU A 84 -11.25 8.44 8.04
C LEU A 84 -10.08 8.46 7.06
N VAL A 85 -9.65 9.66 6.70
CA VAL A 85 -8.36 9.89 6.02
C VAL A 85 -7.27 9.95 7.09
N THR A 86 -6.18 9.25 6.82
CA THR A 86 -5.02 9.10 7.70
C THR A 86 -3.75 9.26 6.88
N ASN A 87 -2.58 9.26 7.51
CA ASN A 87 -1.32 9.29 6.75
C ASN A 87 -1.14 8.07 5.84
N ALA A 88 -1.83 6.95 6.10
CA ALA A 88 -1.87 5.80 5.19
C ALA A 88 -2.57 6.08 3.84
N ASP A 89 -3.08 7.30 3.64
CA ASP A 89 -3.70 7.77 2.41
C ASP A 89 -2.84 8.78 1.65
N ILE A 90 -1.74 9.23 2.25
CA ILE A 90 -0.91 10.31 1.76
C ILE A 90 0.40 9.70 1.26
N ASP A 91 0.55 9.68 -0.07
CA ASP A 91 1.79 9.31 -0.77
C ASP A 91 2.42 7.99 -0.31
N VAL A 92 1.57 6.96 -0.16
CA VAL A 92 2.04 5.61 0.17
C VAL A 92 2.62 4.96 -1.09
N ALA A 93 3.86 4.46 -1.00
CA ALA A 93 4.50 3.75 -2.09
C ALA A 93 3.65 2.55 -2.57
N GLU A 94 3.39 2.50 -3.88
CA GLU A 94 2.75 1.37 -4.52
C GLU A 94 3.77 0.27 -4.83
N ALA A 95 3.34 -0.99 -4.83
CA ALA A 95 4.21 -2.08 -5.28
C ALA A 95 4.56 -1.91 -6.77
N PRO A 96 5.75 -2.35 -7.21
CA PRO A 96 6.12 -2.33 -8.62
C PRO A 96 5.08 -3.00 -9.53
N GLU A 97 4.95 -2.53 -10.77
CA GLU A 97 4.04 -3.09 -11.76
C GLU A 97 4.29 -4.59 -11.97
N HIS A 98 3.26 -5.36 -12.30
CA HIS A 98 3.36 -6.82 -12.54
C HIS A 98 3.75 -7.67 -11.32
N THR A 99 3.87 -7.08 -10.13
CA THR A 99 4.02 -7.84 -8.87
C THR A 99 2.78 -8.72 -8.63
N PRO A 100 2.93 -10.02 -8.29
CA PRO A 100 1.82 -10.90 -7.93
C PRO A 100 0.97 -10.36 -6.77
N SER A 101 -0.32 -10.67 -6.75
CA SER A 101 -1.29 -10.01 -5.87
C SER A 101 -1.03 -10.18 -4.37
N ASP A 102 -0.58 -11.36 -3.95
CA ASP A 102 -0.24 -11.69 -2.57
C ASP A 102 1.01 -10.92 -2.09
N ILE A 103 2.05 -10.86 -2.93
CA ILE A 103 3.28 -10.10 -2.68
C ILE A 103 2.97 -8.59 -2.69
N LYS A 104 2.16 -8.13 -3.65
CA LYS A 104 1.70 -6.75 -3.77
C LYS A 104 0.98 -6.31 -2.49
N GLN A 105 0.06 -7.12 -2.00
CA GLN A 105 -0.68 -6.82 -0.78
C GLN A 105 0.26 -6.67 0.43
N ALA A 106 1.24 -7.57 0.58
CA ALA A 106 2.23 -7.48 1.65
C ALA A 106 3.08 -6.20 1.55
N PHE A 107 3.55 -5.86 0.36
CA PHE A 107 4.32 -4.62 0.13
C PHE A 107 3.51 -3.37 0.46
N GLU A 108 2.30 -3.24 -0.08
CA GLU A 108 1.45 -2.06 0.12
C GLU A 108 1.00 -1.91 1.59
N GLU A 109 0.80 -3.02 2.30
CA GLU A 109 0.55 -2.97 3.75
C GLU A 109 1.78 -2.46 4.51
N GLY A 110 2.98 -2.93 4.15
CA GLY A 110 4.24 -2.42 4.70
C GLY A 110 4.43 -0.92 4.48
N ALA A 111 4.15 -0.45 3.27
CA ALA A 111 4.23 0.98 2.93
C ALA A 111 3.21 1.82 3.71
N LYS A 112 1.97 1.32 3.92
CA LYS A 112 0.97 1.99 4.78
C LYS A 112 1.43 2.07 6.23
N CYS A 113 2.00 0.99 6.76
CA CYS A 113 2.55 0.95 8.11
C CYS A 113 3.68 1.98 8.28
N LEU A 114 4.55 2.12 7.27
CA LEU A 114 5.63 3.10 7.28
C LEU A 114 5.07 4.53 7.34
N ALA A 115 4.08 4.84 6.49
CA ALA A 115 3.46 6.16 6.42
C ALA A 115 2.80 6.62 7.74
N VAL A 116 2.38 5.68 8.59
CA VAL A 116 1.82 5.98 9.93
C VAL A 116 2.82 5.84 11.08
N GLY A 117 4.10 5.58 10.79
CA GLY A 117 5.17 5.45 11.78
C GLY A 117 5.21 4.12 12.52
N CYS A 118 4.58 3.07 11.98
CA CYS A 118 4.61 1.72 12.53
C CYS A 118 5.76 0.89 11.93
N ASN A 119 7.00 1.30 12.19
CA ASN A 119 8.21 0.75 11.56
C ASN A 119 8.34 -0.77 11.71
N ASN A 120 8.14 -1.32 12.92
CA ASN A 120 8.20 -2.77 13.14
C ASN A 120 7.18 -3.54 12.28
N ALA A 121 5.96 -3.02 12.18
CA ALA A 121 4.92 -3.63 11.35
C ALA A 121 5.29 -3.52 9.86
N SER A 122 5.80 -2.36 9.46
CA SER A 122 6.31 -2.12 8.12
C SER A 122 7.38 -3.14 7.72
N GLY A 123 8.41 -3.30 8.55
CA GLY A 123 9.48 -4.25 8.29
C GLY A 123 9.01 -5.71 8.27
N ALA A 124 8.08 -6.09 9.15
CA ALA A 124 7.47 -7.42 9.10
C ALA A 124 6.76 -7.69 7.76
N MET A 125 6.05 -6.70 7.24
CA MET A 125 5.32 -6.82 5.98
C MET A 125 6.23 -6.83 4.75
N PHE A 126 7.29 -6.03 4.73
CA PHE A 126 8.30 -6.10 3.66
C PHE A 126 9.03 -7.45 3.67
N ARG A 127 9.37 -7.98 4.85
CA ARG A 127 9.93 -9.33 4.98
C ARG A 127 8.98 -10.41 4.49
N LEU A 128 7.67 -10.25 4.70
CA LEU A 128 6.67 -11.15 4.13
C LEU A 128 6.67 -11.09 2.60
N ALA A 129 6.71 -9.90 2.00
CA ALA A 129 6.80 -9.76 0.55
C ALA A 129 8.06 -10.43 -0.02
N LEU A 130 9.20 -10.32 0.66
CA LEU A 130 10.45 -11.00 0.33
C LEU A 130 10.37 -12.52 0.51
N ASP A 131 9.72 -13.00 1.57
CA ASP A 131 9.52 -14.44 1.82
C ASP A 131 8.62 -15.07 0.75
N LEU A 132 7.53 -14.41 0.36
CA LEU A 132 6.62 -14.87 -0.69
C LEU A 132 7.31 -14.89 -2.06
N SER A 133 7.99 -13.79 -2.42
CA SER A 133 8.72 -13.71 -3.71
C SER A 133 9.83 -14.76 -3.81
N SER A 134 10.59 -14.98 -2.74
CA SER A 134 11.68 -15.95 -2.71
C SER A 134 11.20 -17.41 -2.78
N LYS A 135 10.07 -17.76 -2.16
CA LYS A 135 9.52 -19.13 -2.18
C LYS A 135 9.16 -19.60 -3.59
N SER A 136 8.70 -18.69 -4.45
CA SER A 136 8.33 -19.02 -5.84
C SER A 136 9.51 -19.50 -6.70
N LEU A 137 10.75 -19.26 -6.25
CA LEU A 137 11.98 -19.59 -6.97
C LEU A 137 12.70 -20.81 -6.39
N LEU A 138 12.16 -21.42 -5.33
CA LEU A 138 12.79 -22.57 -4.70
C LEU A 138 12.53 -23.85 -5.50
N PRO A 139 13.49 -24.79 -5.53
CA PRO A 139 13.28 -26.13 -6.03
C PRO A 139 12.16 -26.86 -5.27
N GLU A 140 11.57 -27.87 -5.93
CA GLU A 140 10.54 -28.75 -5.35
C GLU A 140 10.95 -29.33 -3.99
N GLU A 141 9.97 -29.62 -3.16
CA GLU A 141 10.18 -30.13 -1.80
C GLU A 141 10.99 -31.43 -1.82
N GLY A 142 12.01 -31.52 -0.96
CA GLY A 142 12.91 -32.67 -0.91
C GLY A 142 14.09 -32.63 -1.91
N SER A 143 14.21 -31.60 -2.75
CA SER A 143 15.42 -31.43 -3.58
C SER A 143 16.69 -31.32 -2.71
N PRO A 144 17.79 -32.00 -3.09
CA PRO A 144 19.08 -31.92 -2.39
C PRO A 144 19.81 -30.59 -2.63
N ASP A 145 19.32 -29.74 -3.54
CA ASP A 145 19.98 -28.49 -3.94
C ASP A 145 19.93 -27.41 -2.84
N ILE A 146 18.96 -27.51 -1.92
CA ILE A 146 18.82 -26.62 -0.77
C ILE A 146 18.58 -27.38 0.52
N ASN A 147 19.17 -26.87 1.60
CA ASN A 147 19.00 -27.40 2.94
C ASN A 147 17.74 -26.82 3.63
N TYR A 148 17.37 -27.41 4.78
CA TYR A 148 16.21 -26.99 5.56
C TYR A 148 16.24 -25.50 5.95
N ARG A 149 17.42 -24.97 6.29
CA ARG A 149 17.59 -23.55 6.67
C ARG A 149 17.33 -22.63 5.49
N GLN A 150 17.88 -22.92 4.31
CA GLN A 150 17.61 -22.18 3.08
C GLN A 150 16.12 -22.21 2.70
N ARG A 151 15.38 -23.27 3.08
CA ARG A 151 13.92 -23.31 2.88
C ARG A 151 13.13 -22.49 3.89
N THR A 152 13.59 -22.37 5.14
CA THR A 152 12.77 -21.84 6.25
C THR A 152 13.19 -20.47 6.75
N ASN A 153 14.49 -20.16 6.70
CA ASN A 153 15.05 -18.89 7.12
C ASN A 153 15.25 -17.99 5.89
N LEU A 154 14.66 -16.79 5.94
CA LEU A 154 14.74 -15.85 4.83
C LEU A 154 16.19 -15.48 4.51
N ALA A 155 17.00 -15.10 5.49
CA ALA A 155 18.39 -14.68 5.25
C ALA A 155 19.24 -15.77 4.58
N ASP A 156 19.11 -17.02 5.04
CA ASP A 156 19.80 -18.16 4.41
C ASP A 156 19.30 -18.41 2.98
N ARG A 157 17.98 -18.25 2.76
CA ARG A 157 17.37 -18.37 1.44
C ARG A 157 17.91 -17.32 0.47
N LEU A 158 18.03 -16.07 0.92
CA LEU A 158 18.48 -14.99 0.05
C LEU A 158 19.91 -15.20 -0.41
N ASN A 159 20.80 -15.65 0.48
CA ASN A 159 22.17 -16.00 0.11
C ASN A 159 22.18 -17.00 -1.03
N TRP A 160 21.40 -18.08 -0.90
CA TRP A 160 21.30 -19.10 -1.94
C TRP A 160 20.73 -18.53 -3.26
N LEU A 161 19.72 -17.67 -3.21
CA LEU A 161 19.13 -17.07 -4.40
C LEU A 161 20.11 -16.17 -5.17
N PHE A 162 20.94 -15.40 -4.46
CA PHE A 162 22.00 -14.61 -5.10
C PHE A 162 23.12 -15.51 -5.64
N ASP A 163 23.58 -16.49 -4.86
CA ASP A 163 24.65 -17.41 -5.26
C ASP A 163 24.30 -18.21 -6.53
N ASN A 164 23.01 -18.56 -6.69
CA ASN A 164 22.49 -19.26 -7.86
C ASN A 164 21.93 -18.33 -8.94
N ARG A 165 22.13 -17.00 -8.81
CA ARG A 165 21.71 -15.97 -9.78
C ARG A 165 20.21 -15.99 -10.10
N HIS A 166 19.39 -16.47 -9.18
CA HIS A 166 17.94 -16.31 -9.25
C HIS A 166 17.56 -14.85 -9.01
N TRP A 167 18.32 -14.16 -8.15
CA TRP A 167 18.19 -12.72 -7.91
C TRP A 167 19.40 -11.93 -8.44
N PRO A 168 19.22 -10.64 -8.80
CA PRO A 168 20.30 -9.84 -9.35
C PRO A 168 21.38 -9.55 -8.31
N GLU A 169 22.62 -9.93 -8.61
CA GLU A 169 23.78 -9.73 -7.74
C GLU A 169 23.97 -8.26 -7.30
N SER A 170 23.56 -7.30 -8.13
CA SER A 170 23.62 -5.86 -7.82
C SER A 170 22.82 -5.45 -6.59
N LEU A 171 21.90 -6.29 -6.11
CA LEU A 171 21.07 -6.03 -4.93
C LEU A 171 21.59 -6.75 -3.67
N ARG A 172 22.67 -7.53 -3.77
CA ARG A 172 23.17 -8.34 -2.64
C ARG A 172 23.57 -7.47 -1.45
N GLU A 173 24.20 -6.33 -1.69
CA GLU A 173 24.63 -5.41 -0.63
C GLU A 173 23.45 -4.82 0.14
N LEU A 174 22.34 -4.55 -0.56
CA LEU A 174 21.12 -4.04 0.06
C LEU A 174 20.40 -5.10 0.91
N ALA A 175 20.59 -6.40 0.64
CA ALA A 175 19.99 -7.48 1.41
C ALA A 175 20.53 -7.58 2.86
N VAL A 176 21.55 -6.81 3.22
CA VAL A 176 22.08 -6.73 4.59
C VAL A 176 21.04 -6.18 5.57
N CYS A 177 20.13 -5.29 5.14
CA CYS A 177 19.04 -4.78 5.98
C CYS A 177 18.19 -5.93 6.56
N ILE A 178 18.05 -7.05 5.84
CA ILE A 178 17.24 -8.21 6.28
C ILE A 178 17.92 -9.01 7.39
N ARG A 179 19.26 -9.03 7.41
CA ARG A 179 20.05 -9.78 8.40
C ARG A 179 20.10 -9.07 9.75
N LEU A 180 20.10 -7.75 9.77
CA LEU A 180 20.03 -6.97 11.02
C LEU A 180 18.71 -7.19 11.75
N ASP A 181 17.65 -7.55 11.01
CA ASP A 181 16.29 -7.71 11.56
C ASP A 181 15.82 -9.17 11.67
N GLY A 182 16.72 -10.13 11.39
CA GLY A 182 16.42 -11.53 11.21
C GLY A 182 16.30 -12.33 12.49
N ASN A 183 15.08 -12.47 13.01
CA ASN A 183 14.70 -13.21 14.24
C ASN A 183 15.09 -12.55 15.57
N ASP A 184 16.08 -11.67 15.61
CA ASP A 184 16.38 -10.79 16.76
C ASP A 184 15.68 -9.42 16.69
N GLY A 185 14.84 -9.18 15.67
CA GLY A 185 13.96 -7.99 15.62
C GLY A 185 12.91 -7.90 16.75
N ALA A 186 12.85 -8.93 17.61
CA ALA A 186 12.12 -8.90 18.87
C ALA A 186 13.04 -8.85 20.11
N HIS A 187 14.37 -8.82 19.93
CA HIS A 187 15.35 -8.99 20.99
C HIS A 187 16.23 -7.76 21.28
N ASP A 188 16.41 -6.81 20.35
CA ASP A 188 17.11 -5.54 20.64
C ASP A 188 16.40 -4.32 20.01
N GLY A 189 15.15 -4.09 20.40
CA GLY A 189 14.58 -2.74 20.54
C GLY A 189 14.28 -1.93 19.27
N ALA A 190 13.16 -2.25 18.60
CA ALA A 190 12.42 -1.42 17.65
C ALA A 190 13.17 -0.93 16.39
N LEU A 191 12.68 -1.34 15.23
CA LEU A 191 13.10 -0.87 13.92
C LEU A 191 13.00 0.66 13.82
N GLY A 192 14.10 1.31 13.44
CA GLY A 192 14.12 2.74 13.14
C GLY A 192 13.29 3.06 11.90
N ILE A 193 13.03 4.35 11.67
CA ILE A 193 12.38 4.77 10.42
C ILE A 193 13.33 4.55 9.23
N GLU A 194 14.61 4.86 9.40
CA GLU A 194 15.66 4.68 8.39
C GLU A 194 15.80 3.20 7.99
N ASP A 195 15.82 2.29 8.98
CA ASP A 195 15.90 0.85 8.69
C ASP A 195 14.64 0.33 7.95
N ALA A 196 13.47 0.86 8.28
CA ALA A 196 12.22 0.51 7.62
C ALA A 196 12.15 1.06 6.18
N GLU A 197 12.68 2.26 5.95
CA GLU A 197 12.84 2.87 4.63
C GLU A 197 13.84 2.08 3.77
N ASP A 198 15.00 1.73 4.32
CA ASP A 198 16.00 0.89 3.62
C ASP A 198 15.42 -0.47 3.21
N LEU A 199 14.62 -1.08 4.08
CA LEU A 199 13.95 -2.35 3.80
C LEU A 199 12.84 -2.19 2.77
N MET A 200 12.12 -1.07 2.76
CA MET A 200 11.16 -0.74 1.71
C MET A 200 11.86 -0.63 0.36
N ASP A 201 12.93 0.16 0.29
CA ASP A 201 13.68 0.44 -0.92
C ASP A 201 14.28 -0.84 -1.51
N PHE A 202 14.91 -1.67 -0.66
CA PHE A 202 15.40 -2.97 -1.10
C PHE A 202 14.27 -3.84 -1.66
N THR A 203 13.14 -3.92 -0.95
CA THR A 203 12.01 -4.74 -1.37
C THR A 203 11.44 -4.24 -2.70
N TYR A 204 11.28 -2.92 -2.87
CA TYR A 204 10.81 -2.32 -4.10
C TYR A 204 11.75 -2.63 -5.27
N LEU A 205 13.04 -2.34 -5.12
CA LEU A 205 14.04 -2.55 -6.18
C LEU A 205 14.11 -4.02 -6.59
N LEU A 206 14.04 -4.94 -5.63
CA LEU A 206 14.03 -6.36 -5.93
C LEU A 206 12.78 -6.76 -6.73
N LEU A 207 11.58 -6.38 -6.25
CA LEU A 207 10.33 -6.71 -6.91
C LEU A 207 10.26 -6.13 -8.33
N GLU A 208 10.76 -4.90 -8.52
CA GLU A 208 10.88 -4.27 -9.83
C GLU A 208 11.78 -5.11 -10.76
N LYS A 209 12.94 -5.53 -10.26
CA LYS A 209 13.90 -6.33 -11.05
C LYS A 209 13.36 -7.71 -11.45
N ILE A 210 12.62 -8.39 -10.56
CA ILE A 210 12.20 -9.78 -10.82
C ILE A 210 10.82 -9.89 -11.48
N TYR A 211 9.96 -8.88 -11.36
CA TYR A 211 8.61 -8.90 -11.95
C TYR A 211 8.42 -7.83 -13.02
N THR A 212 8.70 -6.57 -12.70
CA THR A 212 8.39 -5.44 -13.60
C THR A 212 9.29 -5.41 -14.83
N GLU A 213 10.61 -5.49 -14.65
CA GLU A 213 11.55 -5.42 -15.78
C GLU A 213 11.35 -6.55 -16.79
N PRO A 214 11.25 -7.84 -16.39
CA PRO A 214 10.98 -8.92 -17.33
C PRO A 214 9.66 -8.73 -18.08
N ALA A 215 8.59 -8.35 -17.39
CA ALA A 215 7.29 -8.11 -18.02
C ALA A 215 7.34 -6.96 -19.05
N ARG A 216 8.03 -5.86 -18.73
CA ARG A 216 8.23 -4.74 -19.66
C ARG A 216 9.05 -5.14 -20.89
N ILE A 217 10.07 -5.98 -20.72
CA ILE A 217 10.87 -6.52 -21.83
C ILE A 217 10.00 -7.38 -22.74
N GLU A 218 9.22 -8.31 -22.19
CA GLU A 218 8.32 -9.17 -22.97
C GLU A 218 7.24 -8.37 -23.71
N ALA A 219 6.63 -7.39 -23.04
CA ALA A 219 5.69 -6.48 -23.69
C ALA A 219 6.34 -5.70 -24.85
N SER A 220 7.60 -5.29 -24.70
CA SER A 220 8.36 -4.61 -25.76
C SER A 220 8.66 -5.53 -26.94
N LYS A 221 9.03 -6.80 -26.68
CA LYS A 221 9.23 -7.82 -27.72
C LYS A 221 7.93 -8.08 -28.49
N ALA A 222 6.82 -8.31 -27.78
CA ALA A 222 5.50 -8.53 -28.38
C ALA A 222 5.07 -7.35 -29.28
N ARG A 223 5.26 -6.10 -28.82
CA ARG A 223 4.99 -4.91 -29.65
C ARG A 223 5.86 -4.84 -30.91
N ARG A 224 7.11 -5.30 -30.85
CA ARG A 224 8.01 -5.35 -32.03
C ARG A 224 7.57 -6.43 -33.01
N GLU A 225 7.17 -7.60 -32.53
CA GLU A 225 6.69 -8.71 -33.35
C GLU A 225 5.37 -8.38 -34.03
N ALA A 226 4.40 -7.80 -33.31
CA ALA A 226 3.12 -7.37 -33.87
C ALA A 226 3.32 -6.40 -35.05
N ARG A 227 4.25 -5.44 -34.95
CA ARG A 227 4.59 -4.53 -36.05
C ARG A 227 5.21 -5.24 -37.25
N ARG A 228 6.07 -6.25 -37.02
CA ARG A 228 6.68 -7.05 -38.10
C ARG A 228 5.68 -7.93 -38.82
N THR A 229 4.70 -8.48 -38.11
CA THR A 229 3.65 -9.30 -38.71
C THR A 229 2.65 -8.44 -39.47
N ALA A 230 2.26 -7.28 -38.92
CA ALA A 230 1.36 -6.34 -39.60
C ALA A 230 1.96 -5.73 -40.87
N ALA A 231 3.30 -5.59 -40.95
CA ALA A 231 3.98 -5.11 -42.15
C ALA A 231 4.17 -6.19 -43.24
N LYS A 232 3.80 -7.44 -42.98
CA LYS A 232 3.86 -8.56 -43.94
C LYS A 232 2.49 -8.93 -44.54
N VAL A 233 1.42 -8.29 -44.08
CA VAL A 233 0.05 -8.38 -44.62
C VAL A 233 -0.20 -7.15 -45.48
#